data_AF-A0A9D5MFI2-F1
#
_entry.id   AF-A0A9D5MFI2-F1
#
_cell.length_a   1.000
_cell.length_b   1.000
_cell.length_c   1.000
_cell.angle_alpha   90.00
_cell.angle_beta   90.00
_cell.angle_gamma   90.00
#
_symmetry.space_group_name_H-M   'P 1'
#
loop_
_entity.id
_entity.type
_entity.pdbx_description
1 polymer ?
#
loop_
_entity_poly.entity_id
_entity_poly.type
_entity_poly.pdbx_seq_one_letter_code
_entity_poly.pdbx_strand_id
1 'polypeptide(L)'
;MKSEMSSRGARTKHGYVTTDEYALDHFNSEAKVLIGLNGNHSLPDYAHTPGAFYIKEYYDGSFRELRAYDSQDGHMTLEIGYHPEPRITNGNRQTKVLHFHLYDEHLKRDDAVLLTHDDPIYKRFKKYLEVYGL
;
A
#
# COMPACT_ATOMS: atom_id res chain seq x y z
N MET A 1 -19.86 -24.00 26.64
CA MET A 1 -18.90 -22.89 26.69
C MET A 1 -18.57 -22.49 25.26
N LYS A 2 -18.98 -21.29 24.83
CA LYS A 2 -18.58 -20.73 23.54
C LYS A 2 -17.27 -19.98 23.78
N SER A 3 -16.25 -20.26 22.97
CA SER A 3 -14.98 -19.57 23.02
C SER A 3 -15.16 -18.12 22.59
N GLU A 4 -14.98 -17.18 23.51
CA GLU A 4 -14.68 -15.80 23.14
C GLU A 4 -13.20 -15.74 22.77
N MET A 5 -12.91 -15.85 21.48
CA MET A 5 -11.62 -15.42 20.96
C MET A 5 -11.61 -13.89 20.96
N SER A 6 -11.09 -13.32 22.05
CA SER A 6 -10.63 -11.93 22.06
C SER A 6 -9.41 -11.85 21.13
N SER A 7 -9.58 -11.26 19.94
CA SER A 7 -8.47 -10.91 19.06
C SER A 7 -7.63 -9.84 19.77
N ARG A 8 -6.61 -10.30 20.48
CA ARG A 8 -5.58 -9.47 21.11
C ARG A 8 -4.97 -8.60 20.03
N GLY A 9 -5.26 -7.30 20.09
CA GLY A 9 -4.79 -6.30 19.13
C GLY A 9 -3.29 -6.41 18.92
N ALA A 10 -2.91 -6.54 17.65
CA ALA A 10 -1.53 -6.45 17.22
C ALA A 10 -1.15 -4.97 17.12
N ARG A 11 -1.05 -4.29 18.27
CA ARG A 11 -0.16 -3.13 18.36
C ARG A 11 1.25 -3.70 18.49
N THR A 12 1.97 -3.88 17.39
CA THR A 12 3.37 -4.30 17.48
C THR A 12 4.33 -3.15 17.22
N LYS A 13 5.34 -3.09 18.11
CA LYS A 13 6.61 -2.37 18.05
C LYS A 13 6.53 -0.88 17.67
N HIS A 14 6.48 -0.02 18.69
CA HIS A 14 6.92 1.40 18.60
C HIS A 14 5.92 2.42 18.03
N GLY A 15 4.63 2.08 17.91
CA GLY A 15 3.59 3.06 17.56
C GLY A 15 3.30 3.18 16.05
N TYR A 16 3.70 2.19 15.27
CA TYR A 16 3.35 2.09 13.84
C TYR A 16 1.89 1.67 13.63
N VAL A 17 1.36 2.09 12.49
CA VAL A 17 -0.05 1.89 12.11
C VAL A 17 -0.22 0.50 11.49
N THR A 18 -1.16 -0.29 12.00
CA THR A 18 -1.48 -1.62 11.44
C THR A 18 -2.81 -1.61 10.70
N THR A 19 -3.13 -2.69 9.98
CA THR A 19 -4.40 -2.85 9.25
C THR A 19 -5.64 -2.74 10.13
N ASP A 20 -5.52 -2.84 11.46
CA ASP A 20 -6.65 -2.73 12.39
C ASP A 20 -7.24 -1.32 12.43
N GLU A 21 -6.50 -0.31 11.98
CA GLU A 21 -6.97 1.08 11.88
C GLU A 21 -7.63 1.41 10.53
N TYR A 22 -8.01 0.37 9.77
CA TYR A 22 -8.60 0.47 8.44
C TYR A 22 -9.88 -0.37 8.34
N ALA A 23 -10.81 0.10 7.53
CA ALA A 23 -11.94 -0.68 7.07
C ALA A 23 -11.66 -1.23 5.67
N LEU A 24 -12.13 -2.45 5.42
CA LEU A 24 -12.27 -2.96 4.05
C LEU A 24 -13.43 -2.20 3.40
N ASP A 25 -13.15 -1.54 2.28
CA ASP A 25 -14.17 -0.90 1.47
C ASP A 25 -14.74 -1.89 0.46
N HIS A 26 -13.90 -2.35 -0.48
CA HIS A 26 -14.27 -3.32 -1.49
C HIS A 26 -13.06 -4.12 -1.98
N PHE A 27 -13.26 -4.94 -3.01
CA PHE A 27 -12.19 -5.69 -3.67
C PHE A 27 -11.98 -5.22 -5.11
N ASN A 28 -10.72 -5.07 -5.52
CA ASN A 28 -10.29 -4.86 -6.91
C ASN A 28 -9.47 -6.06 -7.38
N SER A 29 -9.96 -6.85 -8.34
CA SER A 29 -9.23 -7.99 -8.89
C SER A 29 -8.64 -8.95 -7.82
N GLU A 30 -9.35 -9.12 -6.70
CA GLU A 30 -8.99 -9.86 -5.47
C GLU A 30 -8.15 -9.09 -4.43
N ALA A 31 -7.63 -7.91 -4.77
CA ALA A 31 -6.98 -7.02 -3.82
C ALA A 31 -7.99 -6.37 -2.89
N LYS A 32 -7.68 -6.29 -1.61
CA LYS A 32 -8.48 -5.51 -0.66
C LYS A 32 -8.18 -4.01 -0.83
N VAL A 33 -9.22 -3.23 -1.04
CA VAL A 33 -9.16 -1.77 -1.02
C VAL A 33 -9.52 -1.30 0.38
N LEU A 34 -8.62 -0.53 1.00
CA LEU A 34 -8.75 -0.10 2.39
C LEU A 34 -9.04 1.40 2.50
N ILE A 35 -9.95 1.76 3.40
CA ILE A 35 -10.19 3.13 3.83
C ILE A 35 -9.69 3.28 5.26
N GLY A 36 -8.91 4.33 5.51
CA GLY A 36 -8.39 4.59 6.85
C GLY A 36 -9.45 5.18 7.78
N LEU A 37 -9.46 4.72 9.01
CA LEU A 37 -10.32 5.24 10.07
C LEU A 37 -9.61 6.39 10.80
N ASN A 38 -10.38 7.24 11.50
CA ASN A 38 -9.85 8.29 12.38
C ASN A 38 -8.82 9.24 11.74
N GLY A 39 -8.95 9.52 10.44
CA GLY A 39 -8.02 10.41 9.72
C GLY A 39 -6.76 9.73 9.19
N ASN A 40 -6.68 8.40 9.19
CA ASN A 40 -5.56 7.69 8.58
C ASN A 40 -5.58 7.81 7.05
N HIS A 41 -4.63 8.60 6.53
CA HIS A 41 -4.58 8.92 5.11
C HIS A 41 -3.69 7.99 4.27
N SER A 42 -2.77 7.23 4.86
CA SER A 42 -1.93 6.25 4.16
C SER A 42 -2.53 4.85 4.23
N LEU A 43 -1.90 3.86 3.61
CA LEU A 43 -2.06 2.44 3.96
C LEU A 43 -1.26 2.10 5.23
N PRO A 44 -1.46 0.91 5.85
CA PRO A 44 -0.76 0.57 7.08
C PRO A 44 0.74 0.36 6.86
N ASP A 45 1.53 0.53 7.93
CA ASP A 45 2.97 0.24 7.96
C ASP A 45 3.22 -1.27 8.06
N TYR A 46 2.34 -1.97 8.79
CA TYR A 46 2.35 -3.42 8.94
C TYR A 46 1.01 -4.05 8.53
N ALA A 47 1.09 -5.14 7.79
CA ALA A 47 -0.05 -5.99 7.51
C ALA A 47 -0.29 -6.97 8.67
N HIS A 48 -1.55 -7.11 9.11
CA HIS A 48 -1.91 -8.17 10.04
C HIS A 48 -1.76 -9.58 9.44
N THR A 49 -1.81 -9.70 8.11
CA THR A 49 -1.50 -10.93 7.37
C THR A 49 -0.17 -10.74 6.62
N PRO A 50 0.93 -11.37 7.03
CA PRO A 50 2.19 -11.33 6.30
C PRO A 50 2.02 -11.77 4.83
N GLY A 51 2.74 -11.13 3.93
CA GLY A 51 2.69 -11.39 2.49
C GLY A 51 1.47 -10.79 1.78
N ALA A 52 0.58 -10.10 2.51
CA ALA A 52 -0.54 -9.39 1.91
C ALA A 52 -0.08 -8.19 1.08
N PHE A 53 -1.04 -7.62 0.36
CA PHE A 53 -0.93 -6.30 -0.24
C PHE A 53 -2.31 -5.64 -0.20
N TYR A 54 -2.32 -4.32 -0.18
CA TYR A 54 -3.53 -3.51 -0.06
C TYR A 54 -3.49 -2.36 -1.05
N ILE A 55 -4.66 -1.93 -1.49
CA ILE A 55 -4.82 -0.77 -2.37
C ILE A 55 -5.55 0.33 -1.61
N LYS A 56 -5.21 1.57 -1.92
CA LYS A 56 -5.95 2.75 -1.52
C LYS A 56 -6.31 3.57 -2.74
N GLU A 57 -7.53 4.06 -2.73
CA GLU A 57 -8.07 4.95 -3.75
C GLU A 57 -8.22 6.37 -3.20
N TYR A 58 -8.35 7.33 -4.11
CA TYR A 58 -8.95 8.61 -3.81
C TYR A 58 -10.47 8.45 -3.66
N TYR A 59 -11.15 9.48 -3.15
CA TYR A 59 -12.60 9.46 -2.95
C TYR A 59 -13.39 9.26 -4.25
N ASP A 60 -12.80 9.61 -5.40
CA ASP A 60 -13.40 9.43 -6.73
C ASP A 60 -13.19 8.01 -7.31
N GLY A 61 -12.59 7.10 -6.54
CA GLY A 61 -12.26 5.73 -6.97
C GLY A 61 -11.00 5.62 -7.82
N SER A 62 -10.28 6.73 -8.07
CA SER A 62 -9.02 6.66 -8.80
C SER A 62 -7.89 6.09 -7.93
N PHE A 63 -6.98 5.34 -8.54
CA PHE A 63 -5.84 4.76 -7.85
C PHE A 63 -4.99 5.83 -7.17
N ARG A 64 -4.64 5.58 -5.90
CA ARG A 64 -3.71 6.41 -5.15
C ARG A 64 -2.40 5.68 -4.88
N GLU A 65 -2.47 4.55 -4.19
CA GLU A 65 -1.31 3.77 -3.80
C GLU A 65 -1.64 2.29 -3.60
N LEU A 66 -0.63 1.43 -3.76
CA LEU A 66 -0.64 0.02 -3.41
C LEU A 66 0.56 -0.25 -2.52
N ARG A 67 0.38 -0.96 -1.41
CA ARG A 67 1.49 -1.46 -0.56
C ARG A 67 1.53 -2.97 -0.53
N ALA A 68 2.72 -3.54 -0.64
CA ALA A 68 2.97 -4.96 -0.41
C ALA A 68 3.84 -5.16 0.82
N TYR A 69 3.61 -6.27 1.50
CA TYR A 69 4.17 -6.54 2.83
C TYR A 69 4.99 -7.82 2.84
N ASP A 70 6.01 -7.84 3.69
CA ASP A 70 6.88 -9.00 3.87
C ASP A 70 6.08 -10.23 4.33
N SER A 71 6.53 -11.40 3.88
CA SER A 71 5.87 -12.68 4.13
C SER A 71 6.09 -13.26 5.52
N GLN A 72 7.07 -12.77 6.28
CA GLN A 72 7.44 -13.30 7.59
C GLN A 72 6.85 -12.45 8.72
N ASP A 73 7.03 -11.13 8.67
CA ASP A 73 6.64 -10.24 9.77
C ASP A 73 5.61 -9.16 9.37
N GLY A 74 5.27 -9.07 8.08
CA GLY A 74 4.27 -8.16 7.57
C GLY A 74 4.70 -6.69 7.50
N HIS A 75 5.99 -6.34 7.60
CA HIS A 75 6.42 -4.95 7.36
C HIS A 75 6.22 -4.57 5.88
N MET A 76 5.91 -3.30 5.60
CA MET A 76 5.84 -2.81 4.23
C MET A 76 7.20 -2.94 3.54
N THR A 77 7.23 -3.55 2.35
CA THR A 77 8.46 -3.72 1.55
C THR A 77 8.41 -2.94 0.24
N LEU A 78 7.21 -2.61 -0.24
CA LEU A 78 6.99 -1.93 -1.51
C LEU A 78 5.78 -1.00 -1.40
N GLU A 79 5.91 0.19 -1.94
CA GLU A 79 4.80 1.12 -2.21
C GLU A 79 4.82 1.49 -3.70
N ILE A 80 3.71 1.32 -4.40
CA ILE A 80 3.48 1.83 -5.76
C ILE A 80 2.51 3.00 -5.66
N GLY A 81 2.88 4.16 -6.16
CA GLY A 81 2.07 5.38 -6.13
C GLY A 81 1.78 5.95 -7.51
N TYR A 82 0.61 6.58 -7.67
CA TYR A 82 0.29 7.39 -8.86
C TYR A 82 -0.05 8.82 -8.46
N HIS A 83 1.00 9.63 -8.29
CA HIS A 83 0.91 11.03 -7.89
C HIS A 83 2.13 11.80 -8.42
N PRO A 84 2.16 13.14 -8.29
CA PRO A 84 3.34 13.90 -8.67
C PRO A 84 4.55 13.45 -7.84
N GLU A 85 5.66 13.18 -8.53
CA GLU A 85 6.94 12.83 -7.92
C GLU A 85 8.03 13.76 -8.49
N PRO A 86 8.36 14.87 -7.79
CA PRO A 86 9.30 15.87 -8.27
C PRO A 86 10.71 15.32 -8.52
N ARG A 87 11.14 14.25 -7.84
CA ARG A 87 12.47 13.66 -8.05
C ARG A 87 12.60 12.98 -9.41
N ILE A 88 11.50 12.42 -9.92
CA ILE A 88 11.43 11.79 -11.24
C ILE A 88 11.15 12.84 -12.31
N THR A 89 10.28 13.81 -12.00
CA THR A 89 9.75 14.77 -12.97
C THR A 89 10.48 16.11 -12.99
N ASN A 90 11.74 16.13 -12.54
CA ASN A 90 12.61 17.31 -12.52
C ASN A 90 11.96 18.55 -11.87
N GLY A 91 11.33 18.36 -10.71
CA GLY A 91 10.70 19.43 -9.92
C GLY A 91 9.23 19.69 -10.22
N ASN A 92 8.64 19.05 -11.23
CA ASN A 92 7.22 19.21 -11.57
C ASN A 92 6.32 18.59 -10.48
N ARG A 93 5.34 19.37 -10.00
CA ARG A 93 4.41 18.97 -8.92
C ARG A 93 2.98 18.73 -9.40
N GLN A 94 2.76 18.70 -10.70
CA GLN A 94 1.45 18.57 -11.34
C GLN A 94 1.32 17.26 -12.10
N THR A 95 2.37 16.86 -12.83
CA THR A 95 2.35 15.63 -13.62
C THR A 95 2.40 14.41 -12.70
N LYS A 96 1.30 13.64 -12.68
CA LYS A 96 1.27 12.33 -12.01
C LYS A 96 2.12 11.34 -12.80
N VAL A 97 2.92 10.56 -12.09
CA VAL A 97 3.69 9.47 -12.66
C VAL A 97 3.48 8.22 -11.82
N LEU A 98 3.44 7.06 -12.48
CA LEU A 98 3.46 5.79 -11.78
C LEU A 98 4.89 5.52 -11.34
N HIS A 99 5.09 5.32 -10.05
CA HIS A 99 6.41 5.12 -9.47
C HIS A 99 6.32 4.19 -8.28
N PHE A 100 7.47 3.70 -7.82
CA PHE A 100 7.53 2.86 -6.63
C PHE A 100 8.67 3.24 -5.70
N HIS A 101 8.54 2.80 -4.45
CA HIS A 101 9.54 2.86 -3.40
C HIS A 101 9.73 1.47 -2.80
N LEU A 102 10.98 1.14 -2.47
CA LEU A 102 11.31 -0.02 -1.66
C LEU A 102 11.60 0.39 -0.22
N TYR A 103 11.37 -0.54 0.70
CA TYR A 103 11.54 -0.34 2.13
C TYR A 103 12.33 -1.50 2.73
N ASP A 104 13.17 -1.19 3.71
CA ASP A 104 13.81 -2.20 4.56
C ASP A 104 12.93 -2.57 5.78
N GLU A 105 13.42 -3.53 6.58
CA GLU A 105 12.75 -4.01 7.81
C GLU A 105 12.59 -2.92 8.90
N HIS A 106 13.22 -1.76 8.73
CA HIS A 106 13.09 -0.60 9.60
C HIS A 106 12.21 0.50 9.00
N LEU A 107 11.49 0.19 7.91
CA LEU A 107 10.64 1.10 7.15
C LEU A 107 11.43 2.29 6.58
N LYS A 108 12.74 2.15 6.39
CA LYS A 108 13.54 3.14 5.68
C LYS A 108 13.26 3.02 4.19
N ARG A 109 12.85 4.13 3.60
CA ARG A 109 12.46 4.24 2.20
C ARG A 109 13.65 4.57 1.29
N ASP A 110 13.72 3.90 0.15
CA ASP A 110 14.63 4.26 -0.95
C ASP A 110 14.08 5.41 -1.83
N ASP A 111 14.89 5.88 -2.77
CA ASP A 111 14.46 6.90 -3.74
C ASP A 111 13.37 6.38 -4.67
N ALA A 112 12.55 7.30 -5.18
CA ALA A 112 11.47 6.98 -6.09
C ALA A 112 12.02 6.48 -7.43
N VAL A 113 11.46 5.38 -7.94
CA VAL A 113 11.80 4.84 -9.25
C VAL A 113 10.57 4.87 -10.14
N LEU A 114 10.71 5.39 -11.37
CA LEU A 114 9.64 5.38 -12.36
C LEU A 114 9.23 3.93 -12.65
N LEU A 115 7.93 3.64 -12.57
CA LEU A 115 7.41 2.31 -12.86
C LEU A 115 6.91 2.27 -14.31
N THR A 116 7.52 1.39 -15.11
CA THR A 116 7.18 1.17 -16.52
C THR A 116 6.53 -0.19 -16.71
N HIS A 117 5.83 -0.41 -17.84
CA HIS A 117 5.15 -1.67 -18.11
C HIS A 117 6.09 -2.89 -18.23
N ASP A 118 7.37 -2.64 -18.51
CA ASP A 118 8.37 -3.70 -18.64
C ASP A 118 8.95 -4.14 -17.28
N ASP A 119 8.76 -3.35 -16.24
CA ASP A 119 9.27 -3.66 -14.91
C ASP A 119 8.63 -4.92 -14.32
N PRO A 120 9.42 -5.80 -13.67
CA PRO A 120 8.87 -6.98 -12.98
C PRO A 120 7.83 -6.64 -11.92
N ILE A 121 7.99 -5.49 -11.25
CA ILE A 121 7.01 -4.99 -10.26
C ILE A 121 5.68 -4.68 -10.94
N TYR A 122 5.69 -4.00 -12.08
CA TYR A 122 4.48 -3.73 -12.84
C TYR A 122 3.82 -5.04 -13.27
N LYS A 123 4.59 -5.95 -13.86
CA LYS A 123 4.08 -7.27 -14.31
C LYS A 123 3.43 -8.06 -13.17
N ARG A 124 3.97 -7.98 -11.94
CA ARG A 124 3.39 -8.61 -10.74
C ARG A 124 2.03 -8.02 -10.36
N PHE A 125 1.87 -6.70 -10.48
CA PHE A 125 0.65 -6.00 -10.06
C PHE A 125 -0.27 -5.57 -11.19
N LYS A 126 0.08 -5.91 -12.44
CA LYS A 126 -0.59 -5.51 -13.68
C LYS A 126 -2.11 -5.66 -13.60
N LYS A 127 -2.60 -6.84 -13.18
CA LYS A 127 -4.04 -7.11 -13.11
C LYS A 127 -4.84 -6.19 -12.17
N TYR A 128 -4.17 -5.57 -11.20
CA TYR A 128 -4.77 -4.66 -10.24
C TYR A 128 -4.65 -3.20 -10.70
N LEU A 129 -3.54 -2.87 -11.38
CA LEU A 129 -3.27 -1.53 -11.91
C LEU A 129 -4.13 -1.23 -13.15
N GLU A 130 -4.30 -2.20 -14.05
CA GLU A 130 -5.06 -2.03 -15.30
C GLU A 130 -6.54 -1.69 -15.06
N VAL A 131 -7.12 -2.08 -13.91
CA VAL A 131 -8.49 -1.70 -13.53
C VAL A 131 -8.66 -0.18 -13.40
N TYR A 132 -7.56 0.53 -13.12
CA TYR A 132 -7.53 1.99 -13.03
C TYR A 132 -7.02 2.66 -14.32
N GLY A 133 -6.77 1.88 -15.38
CA GLY A 133 -6.17 2.39 -16.63
C GLY A 133 -4.69 2.76 -16.49
N LEU A 134 -3.97 2.14 -15.54
CA LEU A 134 -2.54 2.31 -15.29
C LEU A 134 -1.73 1.14 -15.83
#